data_AF-A0A0M4DGQ8-F1
#
_entry.id   AF-A0A0M4DGQ8-F1
#
_cell.length_a   1.000
_cell.length_b   1.000
_cell.length_c   1.000
_cell.angle_alpha   90.00
_cell.angle_beta   90.00
_cell.angle_gamma   90.00
#
_symmetry.space_group_name_H-M   'P 1'
#
loop_
_entity.id
_entity.type
_entity.pdbx_description
1 polymer ?
#
loop_
_entity_poly.entity_id
_entity_poly.type
_entity_poly.pdbx_seq_one_letter_code
_entity_poly.pdbx_strand_id
1 'polypeptide(L)'
;MKSNDNCGIQRFEKGRLRSVSRTVVQEYPLRLTVNDRDLATLVASPHQLNFLVAGFLRNQGFVSSLTDILTLGVCADFGAARVQLKGEIPERLSPTLTSGCGTGITFALPHPPAPAPLKVRFPPVSPAAVFSLMQDLQRRAEQYRSHGGIHSAAVGDGRRLLLYAEDLGRHNTFDRIAGEALFKGIDLAGKILVTSGRISTEMVGKAARLGIALIASRTSPTDMAVRLCQEAGITLIGYLRGENFEVYTHPEGLLAPRHERIPGVTGVILAGGESRRMGSDKSLLPLNGARFIEHVHHLLDELFDEVILVTNSPSLYGDLPCPKVPDIYYRQGSLAGIHSGLCHAGNERIFVVACDMPFLSGAAIRRICAETGTAEVVIPRSASGLEPLHALYGKSCIPAIEEVLDSGERRIVSFFPRSRVVELPAAALADIDPEGLSFRNINTPEEYFALRDRSLLPANPEAASG
;
A
#
# COMPACT_ATOMS: atom_id res chain seq x y z
N MET A 1 42.34 -16.64 -10.90
CA MET A 1 41.96 -15.72 -9.81
C MET A 1 43.13 -14.79 -9.45
N LYS A 2 43.34 -13.76 -10.27
CA LYS A 2 44.24 -12.59 -10.13
C LYS A 2 43.57 -11.53 -11.02
N SER A 3 43.26 -10.29 -10.68
CA SER A 3 43.71 -9.36 -9.65
C SER A 3 42.52 -8.47 -9.25
N ASN A 4 42.28 -8.27 -7.95
CA ASN A 4 41.58 -7.05 -7.51
C ASN A 4 42.63 -5.94 -7.59
N ASP A 5 42.80 -5.32 -8.77
CA ASP A 5 43.79 -4.27 -8.95
C ASP A 5 43.41 -3.07 -8.10
N ASN A 6 44.16 -2.91 -7.02
CA ASN A 6 44.05 -1.80 -6.10
C ASN A 6 44.47 -0.53 -6.84
N CYS A 7 43.49 0.31 -7.17
CA CYS A 7 43.73 1.58 -7.83
C CYS A 7 44.21 2.61 -6.79
N GLY A 8 45.31 3.31 -7.11
CA GLY A 8 45.74 4.48 -6.34
C GLY A 8 44.81 5.65 -6.65
N ILE A 9 44.02 6.08 -5.67
CA ILE A 9 43.10 7.22 -5.80
C ILE A 9 43.54 8.38 -4.92
N GLN A 10 43.20 9.61 -5.32
CA GLN A 10 43.38 10.80 -4.49
C GLN A 10 42.06 11.17 -3.82
N ARG A 11 42.02 11.18 -2.49
CA ARG A 11 40.86 11.62 -1.69
C ARG A 11 41.10 13.02 -1.17
N PHE A 12 40.20 13.95 -1.48
CA PHE A 12 40.15 15.26 -0.84
C PHE A 12 39.24 15.21 0.39
N GLU A 13 39.78 15.44 1.58
CA GLU A 13 39.02 15.44 2.83
C GLU A 13 39.57 16.50 3.77
N LYS A 14 38.69 17.32 4.35
CA LYS A 14 39.06 18.41 5.29
C LYS A 14 40.13 19.35 4.71
N GLY A 15 39.99 19.75 3.44
CA GLY A 15 40.89 20.71 2.80
C GLY A 15 42.24 20.14 2.34
N ARG A 16 42.46 18.82 2.46
CA ARG A 16 43.74 18.18 2.08
C ARG A 16 43.53 17.02 1.13
N LEU A 17 44.42 16.89 0.15
CA LEU A 17 44.50 15.72 -0.74
C LEU A 17 45.33 14.61 -0.06
N ARG A 18 44.81 13.39 -0.05
CA ARG A 18 45.49 12.19 0.47
C ARG A 18 45.42 11.07 -0.55
N SER A 19 46.55 10.42 -0.81
CA SER A 19 46.58 9.20 -1.61
C SER A 19 46.05 8.03 -0.78
N VAL A 20 45.05 7.33 -1.31
CA VAL A 20 44.49 6.12 -0.70
C VAL A 20 44.33 5.05 -1.78
N SER A 21 44.46 3.79 -1.42
CA SER A 21 44.21 2.69 -2.33
C SER A 21 42.77 2.20 -2.18
N ARG A 22 42.08 1.98 -3.30
CA ARG A 22 40.75 1.36 -3.31
C ARG A 22 40.64 0.36 -4.45
N THR A 23 39.92 -0.72 -4.19
CA THR A 23 39.50 -1.64 -5.24
C THR A 23 38.34 -1.02 -6.01
N VAL A 24 38.42 -1.07 -7.34
CA VAL A 24 37.39 -0.56 -8.26
C VAL A 24 36.56 -1.72 -8.75
N VAL A 25 35.27 -1.50 -8.98
CA VAL A 25 34.39 -2.52 -9.56
C VAL A 25 34.85 -2.79 -11.00
N GLN A 26 35.00 -4.07 -11.34
CA GLN A 26 35.36 -4.49 -12.69
C GLN A 26 34.11 -4.60 -13.57
N GLU A 27 34.14 -3.97 -14.74
CA GLU A 27 33.20 -4.28 -15.83
C GLU A 27 33.69 -5.54 -16.55
N TYR A 28 32.90 -6.61 -16.51
CA TYR A 28 33.28 -7.90 -17.09
C TYR A 28 32.34 -8.28 -18.24
N PRO A 29 32.81 -8.25 -19.51
CA PRO A 29 32.02 -8.68 -20.65
C PRO A 29 31.98 -10.21 -20.74
N LEU A 30 30.78 -10.77 -20.70
CA LEU A 30 30.50 -12.21 -20.85
C LEU A 30 29.76 -12.45 -22.17
N ARG A 31 30.45 -13.02 -23.15
CA ARG A 31 29.86 -13.46 -24.42
C ARG A 31 29.04 -14.72 -24.21
N LEU A 32 27.78 -14.70 -24.59
CA LEU A 32 26.83 -15.80 -24.42
C LEU A 32 26.48 -16.41 -25.77
N THR A 33 26.86 -17.67 -25.96
CA THR A 33 26.47 -18.50 -27.10
C THR A 33 25.44 -19.53 -26.63
N VAL A 34 24.33 -19.67 -27.35
CA VAL A 34 23.25 -20.60 -27.02
C VAL A 34 22.87 -21.39 -28.27
N ASN A 35 22.84 -22.72 -28.18
CA ASN A 35 22.63 -23.62 -29.32
C ASN A 35 23.52 -23.25 -30.51
N ASP A 36 24.81 -23.04 -30.24
CA ASP A 36 25.86 -22.67 -31.20
C ASP A 36 25.67 -21.34 -31.93
N ARG A 37 24.75 -20.48 -31.44
CA ARG A 37 24.51 -19.13 -31.94
C ARG A 37 24.93 -18.07 -30.92
N ASP A 38 25.66 -17.05 -31.36
CA ASP A 38 26.00 -15.92 -30.51
C ASP A 38 24.73 -15.11 -30.21
N LEU A 39 24.33 -15.11 -28.94
CA LEU A 39 23.09 -14.52 -28.48
C LEU A 39 23.31 -13.07 -28.02
N ALA A 40 24.21 -12.86 -27.07
CA ALA A 40 24.42 -11.56 -26.43
C ALA A 40 25.84 -11.43 -25.84
N THR A 41 26.23 -10.20 -25.48
CA THR A 41 27.33 -9.95 -24.54
C THR A 41 26.78 -9.24 -23.32
N LEU A 42 26.88 -9.88 -22.15
CA LEU A 42 26.41 -9.34 -20.88
C LEU A 42 27.57 -8.63 -20.18
N VAL A 43 27.45 -7.33 -19.91
CA VAL A 43 28.41 -6.61 -19.07
C VAL A 43 27.95 -6.71 -17.62
N ALA A 44 28.75 -7.35 -16.77
CA ALA A 44 28.35 -7.71 -15.42
C ALA A 44 29.54 -7.75 -14.45
N SER A 45 29.27 -8.08 -13.18
CA SER A 45 30.32 -8.36 -12.20
C SER A 45 30.83 -9.82 -12.33
N PRO A 46 32.15 -10.08 -12.17
CA PRO A 46 32.80 -11.36 -12.50
C PRO A 46 32.62 -12.46 -11.44
N HIS A 47 31.43 -12.59 -10.87
CA HIS A 47 31.10 -13.62 -9.88
C HIS A 47 29.81 -14.33 -10.27
N GLN A 48 29.59 -15.56 -9.77
CA GLN A 48 28.33 -16.30 -9.92
C GLN A 48 27.74 -16.27 -11.35
N LEU A 49 28.59 -16.34 -12.38
CA LEU A 49 28.19 -16.12 -13.78
C LEU A 49 27.16 -17.14 -14.27
N ASN A 50 27.17 -18.35 -13.71
CA ASN A 50 26.16 -19.37 -14.01
C ASN A 50 24.73 -18.90 -13.67
N PHE A 51 24.55 -18.21 -12.54
CA PHE A 51 23.26 -17.66 -12.14
C PHE A 51 22.83 -16.51 -13.04
N LEU A 52 23.78 -15.65 -13.42
CA LEU A 52 23.50 -14.58 -14.39
C LEU A 52 23.00 -15.15 -15.72
N VAL A 53 23.71 -16.14 -16.28
CA VAL A 53 23.36 -16.73 -17.59
C VAL A 53 22.01 -17.44 -17.53
N ALA A 54 21.81 -18.35 -16.57
CA ALA A 54 20.56 -19.10 -16.44
C ALA A 54 19.37 -18.16 -16.18
N GLY A 55 19.58 -17.14 -15.35
CA GLY A 55 18.57 -16.16 -15.03
C GLY A 55 18.22 -15.22 -16.17
N PHE A 56 19.21 -14.79 -16.94
CA PHE A 56 19.01 -14.02 -18.17
C PHE A 56 18.13 -14.83 -19.13
N LEU A 57 18.48 -16.09 -19.40
CA LEU A 57 17.68 -16.96 -20.29
C LEU A 57 16.24 -17.15 -19.77
N ARG A 58 16.07 -17.29 -18.45
CA ARG A 58 14.76 -17.41 -17.82
C ARG A 58 13.93 -16.14 -18.02
N ASN A 59 14.53 -15.00 -17.73
CA ASN A 59 13.86 -13.71 -17.89
C ASN A 59 13.63 -13.33 -19.35
N GLN A 60 14.36 -13.87 -20.32
CA GLN A 60 14.04 -13.76 -21.74
C GLN A 60 12.93 -14.74 -22.20
N GLY A 61 12.54 -15.69 -21.35
CA GLY A 61 11.52 -16.69 -21.65
C GLY A 61 12.02 -17.93 -22.40
N PHE A 62 13.34 -18.11 -22.51
CA PHE A 62 13.93 -19.29 -23.17
C PHE A 62 13.92 -20.54 -22.26
N VAL A 63 13.87 -20.36 -20.95
CA VAL A 63 13.82 -21.46 -19.97
C VAL A 63 12.80 -21.17 -18.89
N SER A 64 12.11 -22.20 -18.42
CA SER A 64 11.22 -22.14 -17.26
C SER A 64 11.71 -23.03 -16.11
N SER A 65 12.51 -24.05 -16.43
CA SER A 65 13.03 -25.07 -15.52
C SER A 65 14.51 -25.36 -15.80
N LEU A 66 15.23 -25.95 -14.83
CA LEU A 66 16.59 -26.43 -15.08
C LEU A 66 16.64 -27.53 -16.15
N THR A 67 15.56 -28.29 -16.32
CA THR A 67 15.49 -29.37 -17.32
C THR A 67 15.45 -28.87 -18.76
N ASP A 68 15.20 -27.57 -18.96
CA ASP A 68 15.30 -26.92 -20.27
C ASP A 68 16.77 -26.68 -20.67
N ILE A 69 17.72 -26.76 -19.72
CA ILE A 69 19.15 -26.56 -19.93
C ILE A 69 19.85 -27.92 -19.98
N LEU A 70 20.28 -28.34 -21.17
CA LEU A 70 21.01 -29.59 -21.37
C LEU A 70 22.46 -29.48 -20.86
N THR A 71 23.13 -28.37 -21.18
CA THR A 71 24.47 -28.06 -20.68
C THR A 71 24.63 -26.56 -20.48
N LEU A 72 25.32 -26.15 -19.41
CA LEU A 72 25.73 -24.77 -19.16
C LEU A 72 27.20 -24.77 -18.74
N GLY A 73 28.04 -24.17 -19.59
CA GLY A 73 29.47 -24.01 -19.32
C GLY A 73 29.84 -22.53 -19.31
N VAL A 74 30.53 -22.08 -18.26
CA VAL A 74 31.05 -20.71 -18.17
C VAL A 74 32.56 -20.79 -17.97
N CYS A 75 33.29 -20.13 -18.86
CA CYS A 75 34.72 -19.90 -18.74
C CYS A 75 34.98 -18.45 -18.33
N ALA A 76 35.33 -18.27 -17.05
CA ALA A 76 35.65 -16.96 -16.48
C ALA A 76 37.01 -16.40 -16.93
N ASP A 77 37.89 -17.22 -17.50
CA ASP A 77 39.18 -16.73 -18.00
C ASP A 77 39.04 -16.11 -19.40
N PHE A 78 38.07 -16.58 -20.20
CA PHE A 78 37.84 -16.13 -21.58
C PHE A 78 36.59 -15.26 -21.77
N GLY A 79 35.85 -14.91 -20.71
CA GLY A 79 34.63 -14.12 -20.89
C GLY A 79 33.58 -14.82 -21.74
N ALA A 80 33.47 -16.15 -21.64
CA ALA A 80 32.60 -16.93 -22.51
C ALA A 80 31.65 -17.84 -21.72
N ALA A 81 30.38 -17.83 -22.10
CA ALA A 81 29.35 -18.77 -21.65
C ALA A 81 28.76 -19.50 -22.85
N ARG A 82 28.69 -20.83 -22.76
CA ARG A 82 28.05 -21.68 -23.77
C ARG A 82 26.93 -22.47 -23.13
N VAL A 83 25.75 -22.40 -23.73
CA VAL A 83 24.55 -23.08 -23.24
C VAL A 83 23.93 -23.91 -24.36
N GLN A 84 23.49 -25.11 -24.04
CA GLN A 84 22.64 -25.93 -24.90
C GLN A 84 21.28 -26.07 -24.22
N LEU A 85 20.23 -25.63 -24.93
CA LEU A 85 18.85 -25.66 -24.46
C LEU A 85 18.05 -26.73 -25.18
N LYS A 86 16.97 -27.16 -24.54
CA LYS A 86 15.95 -28.01 -25.17
C LYS A 86 15.09 -27.16 -26.11
N GLY A 87 15.13 -27.46 -27.40
CA GLY A 87 14.37 -26.75 -28.43
C GLY A 87 15.20 -25.69 -29.16
N GLU A 88 14.55 -24.93 -30.05
CA GLU A 88 15.22 -23.93 -30.89
C GLU A 88 15.04 -22.50 -30.36
N ILE A 89 16.03 -21.66 -30.62
CA ILE A 89 15.96 -20.22 -30.35
C ILE A 89 15.43 -19.53 -31.62
N PRO A 90 14.50 -18.57 -31.51
CA PRO A 90 13.99 -17.83 -32.66
C PRO A 90 15.11 -17.32 -33.58
N GLU A 91 14.92 -17.43 -34.90
CA GLU A 91 15.93 -17.01 -35.88
C GLU A 91 16.19 -15.50 -35.81
N ARG A 92 15.15 -14.69 -35.58
CA ARG A 92 15.25 -13.24 -35.43
C ARG A 92 14.98 -12.82 -33.99
N LEU A 93 16.01 -12.30 -33.34
CA LEU A 93 15.94 -11.62 -32.06
C LEU A 93 16.33 -10.16 -32.28
N SER A 94 15.40 -9.23 -32.03
CA SER A 94 15.69 -7.80 -32.15
C SER A 94 16.14 -7.28 -30.79
N PRO A 95 17.41 -6.89 -30.60
CA PRO A 95 17.85 -6.30 -29.35
C PRO A 95 17.12 -4.97 -29.15
N THR A 96 16.46 -4.82 -28.01
CA THR A 96 15.87 -3.55 -27.58
C THR A 96 16.84 -2.92 -26.59
N LEU A 97 17.42 -1.78 -26.98
CA LEU A 97 18.20 -0.95 -26.08
C LEU A 97 17.27 -0.39 -25.00
N THR A 98 17.51 -0.79 -23.76
CA THR A 98 16.73 -0.30 -22.62
C THR A 98 17.28 1.03 -22.13
N SER A 99 16.41 1.92 -21.61
CA SER A 99 16.79 3.27 -21.18
C SER A 99 17.65 3.31 -19.89
N GLY A 100 18.10 2.15 -19.41
CA GLY A 100 18.87 2.03 -18.17
C GLY A 100 20.37 1.89 -18.39
N CYS A 101 21.14 2.93 -18.05
CA CYS A 101 22.61 2.92 -17.99
C CYS A 101 23.36 2.42 -19.25
N GLY A 102 22.68 2.26 -20.39
CA GLY A 102 23.28 1.90 -21.68
C GLY A 102 23.74 0.44 -21.84
N THR A 103 23.62 -0.39 -20.79
CA THR A 103 24.20 -1.76 -20.75
C THR A 103 23.17 -2.88 -20.61
N GLY A 104 21.90 -2.58 -20.32
CA GLY A 104 20.83 -3.57 -20.25
C GLY A 104 20.34 -3.99 -21.63
N ILE A 105 20.68 -5.20 -22.07
CA ILE A 105 20.16 -5.79 -23.32
C ILE A 105 18.94 -6.66 -22.97
N THR A 106 17.80 -6.37 -23.58
CA THR A 106 16.63 -7.26 -23.60
C THR A 106 16.28 -7.55 -25.05
N PHE A 107 15.88 -8.79 -25.36
CA PHE A 107 15.44 -9.13 -26.71
C PHE A 107 13.93 -8.95 -26.83
N ALA A 108 13.48 -8.24 -27.86
CA ALA A 108 12.10 -8.29 -28.29
C ALA A 108 11.89 -9.63 -29.00
N LEU A 109 11.16 -10.54 -28.36
CA LEU A 109 10.58 -11.69 -29.05
C LEU A 109 9.57 -11.17 -30.09
N PRO A 110 9.38 -11.83 -31.25
CA PRO A 110 8.40 -11.43 -32.27
C PRO A 110 6.97 -11.29 -31.72
N HIS A 111 6.65 -12.03 -30.66
CA HIS A 111 5.48 -11.88 -29.81
C HIS A 111 5.90 -12.09 -28.36
N PRO A 112 6.38 -11.05 -27.64
CA PRO A 112 6.58 -11.18 -26.22
C PRO A 112 5.18 -11.32 -25.61
N PRO A 113 4.85 -12.40 -24.90
CA PRO A 113 3.62 -12.39 -24.13
C PRO A 113 3.71 -11.19 -23.19
N ALA A 114 2.72 -10.30 -23.26
CA ALA A 114 2.56 -9.26 -22.27
C ALA A 114 2.57 -9.95 -20.89
N PRO A 115 3.20 -9.37 -19.87
CA PRO A 115 3.11 -9.93 -18.53
C PRO A 115 1.62 -10.06 -18.20
N ALA A 116 1.15 -11.31 -18.12
CA ALA A 116 -0.22 -11.57 -17.75
C ALA A 116 -0.40 -11.11 -16.30
N PRO A 117 -1.52 -10.47 -15.95
CA PRO A 117 -1.79 -10.13 -14.57
C PRO A 117 -1.64 -11.37 -13.70
N LEU A 118 -1.10 -11.19 -12.49
CA LEU A 118 -1.03 -12.26 -11.50
C LEU A 118 -2.44 -12.85 -11.33
N LYS A 119 -2.62 -14.08 -11.81
CA LYS A 119 -3.92 -14.77 -11.79
C LYS A 119 -4.38 -15.11 -10.36
N VAL A 120 -3.44 -15.12 -9.42
CA VAL A 120 -3.66 -15.50 -8.02
C VAL A 120 -3.33 -14.28 -7.16
N ARG A 121 -4.27 -13.90 -6.29
CA ARG A 121 -4.00 -12.91 -5.24
C ARG A 121 -3.17 -13.56 -4.13
N PHE A 122 -2.10 -12.89 -3.73
CA PHE A 122 -1.26 -13.33 -2.61
C PHE A 122 -1.68 -12.64 -1.31
N PRO A 123 -1.43 -13.27 -0.14
CA PRO A 123 -1.72 -12.64 1.14
C PRO A 123 -0.99 -11.30 1.29
N PRO A 124 -1.64 -10.28 1.88
CA PRO A 124 -1.02 -8.99 2.11
C PRO A 124 0.18 -9.10 3.07
N VAL A 125 1.15 -8.20 2.86
CA VAL A 125 2.43 -8.19 3.59
C VAL A 125 2.44 -7.04 4.61
N SER A 126 2.93 -7.28 5.82
CA SER A 126 3.07 -6.18 6.79
C SER A 126 4.14 -5.16 6.38
N PRO A 127 3.91 -3.84 6.60
CA PRO A 127 4.94 -2.83 6.41
C PRO A 127 6.26 -3.15 7.15
N ALA A 128 6.16 -3.68 8.37
CA ALA A 128 7.30 -4.12 9.17
C ALA A 128 8.15 -5.19 8.46
N ALA A 129 7.52 -6.15 7.77
CA ALA A 129 8.25 -7.13 6.98
C ALA A 129 9.02 -6.50 5.81
N VAL A 130 8.42 -5.53 5.12
CA VAL A 130 9.09 -4.81 4.01
C VAL A 130 10.32 -4.04 4.52
N PHE A 131 10.20 -3.33 5.65
CA PHE A 131 11.33 -2.66 6.29
C PHE A 131 12.42 -3.65 6.69
N SER A 132 12.06 -4.76 7.35
CA SER A 132 13.01 -5.79 7.76
C SER A 132 13.80 -6.36 6.59
N LEU A 133 13.14 -6.66 5.46
CA LEU A 133 13.82 -7.20 4.28
C LEU A 133 14.78 -6.17 3.66
N MET A 134 14.42 -4.88 3.64
CA MET A 134 15.31 -3.83 3.15
C MET A 134 16.51 -3.60 4.08
N GLN A 135 16.31 -3.68 5.40
CA GLN A 135 17.42 -3.64 6.37
C GLN A 135 18.35 -4.84 6.19
N ASP A 136 17.81 -6.04 5.98
CA ASP A 136 18.61 -7.24 5.70
C ASP A 136 19.41 -7.11 4.40
N LEU A 137 18.81 -6.56 3.34
CA LEU A 137 19.50 -6.27 2.08
C LEU A 137 20.67 -5.32 2.32
N GLN A 138 20.46 -4.25 3.08
CA GLN A 138 21.50 -3.28 3.41
C GLN A 138 22.62 -3.93 4.21
N ARG A 139 22.30 -4.68 5.27
CA ARG A 139 23.31 -5.39 6.09
C ARG A 139 24.17 -6.33 5.26
N ARG A 140 23.57 -7.09 4.34
CA ARG A 140 24.33 -7.97 3.44
C ARG A 140 25.23 -7.18 2.49
N ALA A 141 24.69 -6.13 1.86
CA ALA A 141 25.48 -5.27 0.98
C ALA A 141 26.65 -4.58 1.70
N GLU A 142 26.49 -4.25 2.98
CA GLU A 142 27.56 -3.67 3.79
C GLU A 142 28.65 -4.67 4.16
N GLN A 143 28.27 -5.91 4.49
CA GLN A 143 29.22 -6.98 4.80
C GLN A 143 30.09 -7.35 3.58
N TYR A 144 29.54 -7.20 2.37
CA TYR A 144 30.26 -7.42 1.12
C TYR A 144 31.09 -6.20 0.65
N ARG A 145 31.06 -5.05 1.36
CA ARG A 145 31.81 -3.83 0.99
C ARG A 145 33.32 -4.08 0.86
N SER A 146 33.73 -4.42 -0.35
CA SER A 146 35.05 -4.11 -0.89
C SER A 146 34.96 -3.15 -2.09
N HIS A 147 33.76 -2.91 -2.66
CA HIS A 147 33.60 -2.06 -3.85
C HIS A 147 32.32 -1.22 -3.77
N GLY A 148 32.45 0.11 -3.79
CA GLY A 148 31.29 0.99 -4.03
C GLY A 148 30.91 0.97 -5.50
N GLY A 149 29.63 1.18 -5.84
CA GLY A 149 29.17 1.29 -7.24
C GLY A 149 28.49 0.05 -7.82
N ILE A 150 28.05 -0.90 -6.98
CA ILE A 150 27.22 -2.04 -7.38
C ILE A 150 25.78 -1.89 -6.87
N HIS A 151 24.85 -2.46 -7.60
CA HIS A 151 23.46 -2.63 -7.20
C HIS A 151 23.28 -3.95 -6.46
N SER A 152 22.28 -3.99 -5.59
CA SER A 152 21.95 -5.16 -4.78
C SER A 152 20.45 -5.37 -4.82
N ALA A 153 20.02 -6.61 -4.93
CA ALA A 153 18.62 -7.02 -4.82
C ALA A 153 18.51 -8.31 -4.02
N ALA A 154 17.35 -8.53 -3.41
CA ALA A 154 17.06 -9.76 -2.68
C ALA A 154 15.59 -10.11 -2.78
N VAL A 155 15.28 -11.40 -2.57
CA VAL A 155 13.90 -11.91 -2.49
C VAL A 155 13.67 -12.51 -1.11
N GLY A 156 12.51 -12.22 -0.53
CA GLY A 156 12.06 -12.75 0.76
C GLY A 156 10.63 -13.25 0.74
N ASP A 157 10.29 -14.01 1.78
CA ASP A 157 8.95 -14.59 2.03
C ASP A 157 8.12 -13.78 3.05
N GLY A 158 8.56 -12.57 3.39
CA GLY A 158 7.95 -11.73 4.42
C GLY A 158 8.45 -12.03 5.84
N ARG A 159 9.32 -13.04 6.02
CA ARG A 159 9.98 -13.34 7.31
C ARG A 159 11.50 -13.25 7.20
N ARG A 160 12.06 -13.70 6.08
CA ARG A 160 13.52 -13.72 5.87
C ARG A 160 13.87 -13.56 4.40
N LEU A 161 15.13 -13.17 4.15
CA LEU A 161 15.71 -13.26 2.81
C LEU A 161 15.94 -14.73 2.41
N LEU A 162 15.47 -15.09 1.22
CA LEU A 162 15.70 -16.38 0.57
C LEU A 162 16.89 -16.32 -0.39
N LEU A 163 17.00 -15.21 -1.13
CA LEU A 163 17.97 -15.00 -2.20
C LEU A 163 18.57 -13.60 -2.10
N TYR A 164 19.80 -13.43 -2.56
CA TYR A 164 20.50 -12.15 -2.56
C TYR A 164 21.51 -12.13 -3.72
N ALA A 165 21.51 -11.03 -4.47
CA ALA A 165 22.42 -10.83 -5.58
C ALA A 165 22.94 -9.40 -5.63
N GLU A 166 24.17 -9.26 -6.10
CA GLU A 166 24.78 -7.98 -6.45
C GLU A 166 25.27 -8.01 -7.88
N ASP A 167 25.34 -6.83 -8.49
CA ASP A 167 25.96 -6.65 -9.80
C ASP A 167 26.18 -5.17 -10.10
N LEU A 168 27.11 -4.85 -11.00
CA LEU A 168 27.25 -3.52 -11.59
C LEU A 168 25.92 -3.05 -12.22
N GLY A 169 25.21 -3.94 -12.91
CA GLY A 169 23.93 -3.65 -13.55
C GLY A 169 22.74 -4.03 -12.68
N ARG A 170 21.83 -3.09 -12.39
CA ARG A 170 20.61 -3.40 -11.62
C ARG A 170 19.73 -4.47 -12.29
N HIS A 171 19.71 -4.53 -13.62
CA HIS A 171 18.98 -5.56 -14.37
C HIS A 171 19.59 -6.95 -14.17
N ASN A 172 20.91 -7.03 -13.99
CA ASN A 172 21.63 -8.27 -13.78
C ASN A 172 21.38 -8.84 -12.38
N THR A 173 21.06 -8.00 -11.38
CA THR A 173 20.71 -8.52 -10.04
C THR A 173 19.43 -9.34 -10.08
N PHE A 174 18.45 -8.94 -10.91
CA PHE A 174 17.21 -9.70 -11.11
C PHE A 174 17.44 -10.98 -11.90
N ASP A 175 18.32 -10.94 -12.90
CA ASP A 175 18.72 -12.14 -13.63
C ASP A 175 19.42 -13.12 -12.67
N ARG A 176 20.38 -12.66 -11.87
CA ARG A 176 21.05 -13.52 -10.87
C ARG A 176 20.08 -14.15 -9.88
N ILE A 177 19.12 -13.38 -9.35
CA ILE A 177 18.05 -13.91 -8.49
C ILE A 177 17.24 -14.98 -9.23
N ALA A 178 16.84 -14.73 -10.47
CA ALA A 178 16.06 -15.66 -11.28
C ALA A 178 16.81 -16.97 -11.53
N GLY A 179 18.12 -16.89 -11.79
CA GLY A 179 18.98 -18.04 -12.01
C GLY A 179 19.28 -18.79 -10.73
N GLU A 180 19.65 -18.11 -9.65
CA GLU A 180 19.89 -18.75 -8.35
C GLU A 180 18.62 -19.47 -7.84
N ALA A 181 17.45 -18.85 -8.00
CA ALA A 181 16.16 -19.48 -7.71
C ALA A 181 15.94 -20.76 -8.51
N LEU A 182 16.32 -20.75 -9.80
CA LEU A 182 16.21 -21.91 -10.69
C LEU A 182 17.10 -23.06 -10.20
N PHE A 183 18.37 -22.77 -9.87
CA PHE A 183 19.32 -23.75 -9.33
C PHE A 183 18.91 -24.32 -7.97
N LYS A 184 18.26 -23.50 -7.13
CA LYS A 184 17.82 -23.89 -5.78
C LYS A 184 16.41 -24.48 -5.73
N GLY A 185 15.67 -24.49 -6.84
CA GLY A 185 14.27 -24.91 -6.86
C GLY A 185 13.35 -24.02 -6.01
N ILE A 186 13.67 -22.73 -5.87
CA ILE A 186 12.87 -21.77 -5.09
C ILE A 186 11.83 -21.14 -6.00
N ASP A 187 10.55 -21.32 -5.63
CA ASP A 187 9.45 -20.62 -6.29
C ASP A 187 9.36 -19.16 -5.83
N LEU A 188 9.41 -18.26 -6.81
CA LEU A 188 9.37 -16.82 -6.62
C LEU A 188 7.94 -16.26 -6.68
N ALA A 189 6.96 -17.08 -7.06
CA ALA A 189 5.56 -16.67 -7.04
C ALA A 189 5.14 -16.21 -5.65
N GLY A 190 4.53 -15.02 -5.58
CA GLY A 190 4.02 -14.45 -4.34
C GLY A 190 5.06 -13.85 -3.41
N LYS A 191 6.33 -13.80 -3.83
CA LYS A 191 7.43 -13.31 -2.98
C LYS A 191 7.62 -11.80 -3.09
N ILE A 192 8.38 -11.27 -2.14
CA ILE A 192 8.73 -9.85 -2.06
C ILE A 192 10.15 -9.67 -2.59
N LEU A 193 10.33 -8.76 -3.54
CA LEU A 193 11.62 -8.37 -4.06
C LEU A 193 12.00 -6.98 -3.53
N VAL A 194 13.13 -6.87 -2.84
CA VAL A 194 13.73 -5.60 -2.40
C VAL A 194 14.97 -5.26 -3.24
N THR A 195 15.15 -3.98 -3.61
CA THR A 195 16.30 -3.56 -4.43
C THR A 195 16.82 -2.16 -4.10
N SER A 196 18.12 -1.97 -4.29
CA SER A 196 18.81 -0.71 -4.02
C SER A 196 18.72 0.33 -5.15
N GLY A 197 18.27 -0.09 -6.35
CA GLY A 197 18.21 0.72 -7.57
C GLY A 197 16.80 1.10 -8.03
N ARG A 198 16.72 2.02 -9.00
CA ARG A 198 15.46 2.51 -9.58
C ARG A 198 14.68 1.40 -10.28
N ILE A 199 13.35 1.48 -10.20
CA ILE A 199 12.45 0.53 -10.86
C ILE A 199 12.06 1.07 -12.23
N SER A 200 12.56 0.43 -13.29
CA SER A 200 12.19 0.70 -14.69
C SER A 200 11.27 -0.39 -15.24
N THR A 201 10.68 -0.16 -16.42
CA THR A 201 9.83 -1.13 -17.13
C THR A 201 10.49 -2.50 -17.28
N GLU A 202 11.79 -2.55 -17.58
CA GLU A 202 12.55 -3.80 -17.67
C GLU A 202 12.55 -4.57 -16.34
N MET A 203 12.79 -3.88 -15.23
CA MET A 203 12.84 -4.48 -13.89
C MET A 203 11.48 -5.10 -13.53
N VAL A 204 10.40 -4.36 -13.80
CA VAL A 204 9.03 -4.84 -13.58
C VAL A 204 8.72 -6.03 -14.49
N GLY A 205 9.08 -5.98 -15.77
CA GLY A 205 8.88 -7.09 -16.70
C GLY A 205 9.57 -8.39 -16.26
N LYS A 206 10.80 -8.29 -15.74
CA LYS A 206 11.51 -9.44 -15.14
C LYS A 206 10.78 -9.95 -13.89
N ALA A 207 10.43 -9.07 -12.96
CA ALA A 207 9.72 -9.46 -11.75
C ALA A 207 8.35 -10.11 -12.02
N ALA A 208 7.59 -9.58 -12.99
CA ALA A 208 6.31 -10.11 -13.41
C ALA A 208 6.43 -11.54 -13.99
N ARG A 209 7.44 -11.78 -14.83
CA ARG A 209 7.74 -13.13 -15.36
C ARG A 209 8.08 -14.15 -14.27
N LEU A 210 8.61 -13.69 -13.14
CA LEU A 210 8.94 -14.52 -11.99
C LEU A 210 7.77 -14.69 -11.00
N GLY A 211 6.64 -14.03 -11.23
CA GLY A 211 5.47 -14.09 -10.34
C GLY A 211 5.64 -13.31 -9.03
N ILE A 212 6.58 -12.36 -8.97
CA ILE A 212 6.80 -11.51 -7.79
C ILE A 212 5.54 -10.69 -7.52
N ALA A 213 5.06 -10.71 -6.26
CA ALA A 213 3.85 -9.99 -5.87
C ALA A 213 4.11 -8.56 -5.42
N LEU A 214 5.30 -8.31 -4.84
CA LEU A 214 5.66 -7.00 -4.31
C LEU A 214 7.09 -6.64 -4.69
N ILE A 215 7.29 -5.43 -5.25
CA ILE A 215 8.60 -4.84 -5.51
C ILE A 215 8.77 -3.62 -4.61
N ALA A 216 9.86 -3.60 -3.84
CA ALA A 216 10.20 -2.49 -2.97
C ALA A 216 11.61 -1.94 -3.30
N SER A 217 11.69 -0.65 -3.56
CA SER A 217 12.93 0.04 -3.90
C SER A 217 13.28 1.13 -2.90
N ARG A 218 14.58 1.28 -2.64
CA ARG A 218 15.14 2.43 -1.92
C ARG A 218 15.03 3.76 -2.68
N THR A 219 14.67 3.72 -3.96
CA THR A 219 14.67 4.86 -4.89
C THR A 219 13.37 4.92 -5.69
N SER A 220 13.30 5.84 -6.65
CA SER A 220 12.08 6.10 -7.42
C SER A 220 11.76 5.03 -8.48
N PRO A 221 10.47 4.75 -8.70
CA PRO A 221 10.00 4.12 -9.93
C PRO A 221 9.86 5.13 -11.08
N THR A 222 9.84 4.65 -12.32
CA THR A 222 9.45 5.45 -13.50
C THR A 222 7.94 5.37 -13.74
N ASP A 223 7.36 6.35 -14.41
CA ASP A 223 5.92 6.38 -14.77
C ASP A 223 5.46 5.12 -15.51
N MET A 224 6.27 4.63 -16.45
CA MET A 224 5.99 3.41 -17.19
C MET A 224 6.10 2.14 -16.32
N ALA A 225 6.93 2.17 -15.27
CA ALA A 225 7.03 1.06 -14.33
C ALA A 225 5.78 0.98 -13.44
N VAL A 226 5.27 2.14 -13.01
CA VAL A 226 3.99 2.23 -12.28
C VAL A 226 2.86 1.67 -13.12
N ARG A 227 2.72 2.09 -14.38
CA ARG A 227 1.69 1.55 -15.30
C ARG A 227 1.81 0.03 -15.46
N LEU A 228 3.02 -0.48 -15.69
CA LEU A 228 3.23 -1.92 -15.86
C LEU A 228 2.93 -2.71 -14.58
N CYS A 229 3.24 -2.18 -13.39
CA CYS A 229 2.87 -2.82 -12.13
C CYS A 229 1.36 -2.87 -11.93
N GLN A 230 0.63 -1.81 -12.32
CA GLN A 230 -0.82 -1.74 -12.25
C GLN A 230 -1.49 -2.82 -13.13
N GLU A 231 -0.95 -3.03 -14.34
CA GLU A 231 -1.43 -4.06 -15.26
C GLU A 231 -1.05 -5.47 -14.80
N ALA A 232 0.14 -5.63 -14.22
CA ALA A 232 0.65 -6.91 -13.76
C ALA A 232 0.06 -7.37 -12.41
N GLY A 233 -0.59 -6.49 -11.65
CA GLY A 233 -1.10 -6.79 -10.30
C GLY A 233 -0.01 -6.80 -9.23
N ILE A 234 1.08 -6.04 -9.43
CA ILE A 234 2.24 -6.03 -8.53
C ILE A 234 2.18 -4.80 -7.61
N THR A 235 2.29 -5.00 -6.29
CA THR A 235 2.46 -3.90 -5.35
C THR A 235 3.83 -3.26 -5.52
N LEU A 236 3.87 -1.97 -5.83
CA LEU A 236 5.10 -1.22 -6.05
C LEU A 236 5.33 -0.22 -4.93
N ILE A 237 6.47 -0.35 -4.26
CA ILE A 237 6.91 0.54 -3.19
C ILE A 237 8.19 1.25 -3.62
N GLY A 238 8.19 2.58 -3.52
CA GLY A 238 9.33 3.45 -3.77
C GLY A 238 9.81 4.15 -2.51
N TYR A 239 11.01 4.73 -2.58
CA TYR A 239 11.60 5.55 -1.53
C TYR A 239 11.66 4.89 -0.13
N LEU A 240 11.76 3.56 -0.08
CA LEU A 240 11.83 2.80 1.16
C LEU A 240 13.11 3.13 1.95
N ARG A 241 12.97 3.90 3.03
CA ARG A 241 14.08 4.37 3.88
C ARG A 241 13.63 4.58 5.32
N GLY A 242 14.45 4.14 6.27
CA GLY A 242 14.09 4.20 7.69
C GLY A 242 12.80 3.43 7.93
N GLU A 243 11.79 4.14 8.44
CA GLU A 243 10.44 3.63 8.70
C GLU A 243 9.39 4.22 7.75
N ASN A 244 9.81 4.78 6.61
CA ASN A 244 8.92 5.40 5.62
C ASN A 244 9.07 4.76 4.24
N PHE A 245 7.96 4.74 3.49
CA PHE A 245 7.93 4.42 2.07
C PHE A 245 6.70 4.99 1.38
N GLU A 246 6.71 5.01 0.05
CA GLU A 246 5.57 5.42 -0.77
C GLU A 246 5.05 4.24 -1.58
N VAL A 247 3.73 4.03 -1.57
CA VAL A 247 3.07 2.99 -2.36
C VAL A 247 2.54 3.58 -3.65
N TYR A 248 2.92 3.00 -4.79
CA TYR A 248 2.57 3.50 -6.13
C TYR A 248 1.46 2.69 -6.80
N THR A 249 1.34 1.41 -6.46
CA THR A 249 0.34 0.49 -7.03
C THR A 249 -0.08 -0.54 -5.99
N HIS A 250 -1.33 -0.99 -6.08
CA HIS A 250 -1.89 -2.11 -5.29
C HIS A 250 -1.61 -2.04 -3.77
N PRO A 251 -2.06 -0.98 -3.06
CA PRO A 251 -1.89 -0.86 -1.61
C PRO A 251 -2.57 -1.99 -0.83
N GLU A 252 -3.58 -2.65 -1.40
CA GLU A 252 -4.22 -3.85 -0.83
C GLU A 252 -3.25 -5.04 -0.67
N GLY A 253 -2.09 -5.01 -1.32
CA GLY A 253 -1.01 -5.99 -1.09
C GLY A 253 -0.23 -5.75 0.21
N LEU A 254 -0.50 -4.67 0.94
CA LEU A 254 0.01 -4.42 2.27
C LEU A 254 -1.08 -4.67 3.32
N LEU A 255 -0.68 -5.19 4.48
CA LEU A 255 -1.53 -5.16 5.65
C LEU A 255 -1.60 -3.71 6.12
N ALA A 256 -2.78 -3.10 6.01
CA ALA A 256 -3.06 -1.90 6.77
C ALA A 256 -2.81 -2.21 8.25
N PRO A 257 -2.06 -1.37 8.98
CA PRO A 257 -2.01 -1.50 10.43
C PRO A 257 -3.46 -1.40 10.92
N ARG A 258 -3.98 -2.49 11.50
CA ARG A 258 -5.22 -2.41 12.25
C ARG A 258 -4.93 -1.48 13.42
N HIS A 259 -5.33 -0.22 13.31
CA HIS A 259 -5.37 0.63 14.49
C HIS A 259 -6.26 -0.08 15.51
N GLU A 260 -5.77 -0.24 16.73
CA GLU A 260 -6.48 -0.93 17.81
C GLU A 260 -7.93 -0.44 17.88
N ARG A 261 -8.91 -1.35 17.88
CA ARG A 261 -10.32 -0.94 17.97
C ARG A 261 -10.52 -0.15 19.27
N ILE A 262 -11.44 0.81 19.26
CA ILE A 262 -11.75 1.65 20.41
C ILE A 262 -12.60 0.79 21.36
N PRO A 263 -12.06 0.35 22.51
CA PRO A 263 -12.76 -0.59 23.38
C PRO A 263 -13.95 0.09 24.07
N GLY A 264 -15.03 -0.66 24.30
CA GLY A 264 -16.17 -0.19 25.09
C GLY A 264 -17.03 0.90 24.43
N VAL A 265 -16.92 1.07 23.10
CA VAL A 265 -17.74 2.00 22.32
C VAL A 265 -18.36 1.27 21.13
N THR A 266 -19.66 1.48 20.92
CA THR A 266 -20.40 1.00 19.74
C THR A 266 -20.51 2.12 18.71
N GLY A 267 -20.17 1.84 17.45
CA GLY A 267 -20.43 2.77 16.34
C GLY A 267 -21.92 2.76 15.98
N VAL A 268 -22.56 3.92 15.91
CA VAL A 268 -23.98 4.03 15.56
C VAL A 268 -24.14 4.93 14.34
N ILE A 269 -24.73 4.36 13.28
CA ILE A 269 -25.10 5.09 12.07
C ILE A 269 -26.59 5.40 12.15
N LEU A 270 -26.95 6.68 12.05
CA LEU A 270 -28.35 7.08 11.94
C LEU A 270 -28.75 7.19 10.47
N ALA A 271 -29.67 6.33 10.03
CA ALA A 271 -30.26 6.35 8.71
C ALA A 271 -31.78 6.48 8.81
N GLY A 272 -32.23 7.72 8.97
CA GLY A 272 -33.63 8.07 9.09
C GLY A 272 -33.90 9.53 8.73
N GLY A 273 -35.00 9.75 8.01
CA GLY A 273 -35.47 11.05 7.57
C GLY A 273 -36.38 10.88 6.37
N GLU A 274 -37.56 11.49 6.36
CA GLU A 274 -38.40 11.50 5.16
C GLU A 274 -37.66 12.32 4.08
N SER A 275 -36.91 11.64 3.21
CA SER A 275 -36.35 12.20 1.96
C SER A 275 -37.48 12.49 0.95
N ARG A 276 -38.54 13.19 1.38
CA ARG A 276 -39.65 13.64 0.53
C ARG A 276 -39.23 14.75 -0.43
N ARG A 277 -38.04 15.34 -0.27
CA ARG A 277 -37.54 16.43 -1.14
C ARG A 277 -36.67 15.95 -2.32
N MET A 278 -36.32 14.66 -2.44
CA MET A 278 -35.32 14.16 -3.41
C MET A 278 -35.76 12.99 -4.32
N GLY A 279 -36.95 12.41 -4.13
CA GLY A 279 -37.44 11.33 -5.00
C GLY A 279 -36.67 9.99 -4.95
N SER A 280 -35.55 9.91 -4.22
CA SER A 280 -34.80 8.67 -3.89
C SER A 280 -33.90 8.91 -2.65
N ASP A 281 -33.56 7.85 -1.92
CA ASP A 281 -32.79 7.95 -0.65
C ASP A 281 -31.32 8.32 -0.88
N LYS A 282 -30.91 9.48 -0.32
CA LYS A 282 -29.59 10.11 -0.49
C LYS A 282 -28.40 9.24 -0.05
N SER A 283 -28.61 8.37 0.94
CA SER A 283 -27.60 7.45 1.47
C SER A 283 -27.15 6.40 0.44
N LEU A 284 -27.94 6.20 -0.62
CA LEU A 284 -27.70 5.22 -1.68
C LEU A 284 -26.94 5.81 -2.89
N LEU A 285 -26.55 7.08 -2.84
CA LEU A 285 -25.80 7.72 -3.93
C LEU A 285 -24.34 7.20 -3.95
N PRO A 286 -23.82 6.74 -5.12
CA PRO A 286 -22.49 6.15 -5.21
C PRO A 286 -21.38 7.21 -5.27
N LEU A 287 -20.41 7.16 -4.37
CA LEU A 287 -19.12 7.87 -4.46
C LEU A 287 -18.02 6.84 -4.73
N ASN A 288 -17.19 7.05 -5.75
CA ASN A 288 -16.09 6.13 -6.11
C ASN A 288 -16.51 4.65 -6.29
N GLY A 289 -17.78 4.39 -6.63
CA GLY A 289 -18.32 3.04 -6.85
C GLY A 289 -18.99 2.38 -5.62
N ALA A 290 -19.03 3.03 -4.46
CA ALA A 290 -19.73 2.54 -3.26
C ALA A 290 -20.66 3.63 -2.66
N ARG A 291 -21.71 3.24 -1.93
CA ARG A 291 -22.70 4.15 -1.33
C ARG A 291 -22.07 4.93 -0.17
N PHE A 292 -22.55 6.15 0.14
CA PHE A 292 -22.03 6.91 1.29
C PHE A 292 -22.09 6.11 2.59
N ILE A 293 -23.20 5.42 2.82
CA ILE A 293 -23.37 4.61 4.03
C ILE A 293 -22.39 3.44 4.11
N GLU A 294 -21.92 2.89 2.99
CA GLU A 294 -20.90 1.82 2.96
C GLU A 294 -19.54 2.36 3.39
N HIS A 295 -19.18 3.58 2.98
CA HIS A 295 -17.95 4.23 3.43
C HIS A 295 -17.98 4.50 4.93
N VAL A 296 -19.11 5.04 5.42
CA VAL A 296 -19.32 5.28 6.85
C VAL A 296 -19.22 3.97 7.63
N HIS A 297 -19.93 2.92 7.18
CA HIS A 297 -19.90 1.61 7.83
C HIS A 297 -18.50 1.01 7.86
N HIS A 298 -17.78 1.03 6.73
CA HIS A 298 -16.44 0.47 6.65
C HIS A 298 -15.49 1.13 7.65
N LEU A 299 -15.51 2.47 7.72
CA LEU A 299 -14.70 3.19 8.71
C LEU A 299 -15.08 2.81 10.14
N LEU A 300 -16.37 2.76 10.49
CA LEU A 300 -16.78 2.40 11.84
C LEU A 300 -16.44 0.95 12.19
N ASP A 301 -16.57 0.01 11.26
CA ASP A 301 -16.20 -1.40 11.47
C ASP A 301 -14.68 -1.56 11.65
N GLU A 302 -13.85 -0.69 11.09
CA GLU A 302 -12.43 -0.66 11.41
C GLU A 302 -12.14 -0.10 12.82
N LEU A 303 -12.98 0.80 13.33
CA LEU A 303 -12.77 1.49 14.59
C LEU A 303 -13.40 0.81 15.80
N PHE A 304 -14.54 0.13 15.66
CA PHE A 304 -15.35 -0.36 16.78
C PHE A 304 -15.62 -1.86 16.68
N ASP A 305 -15.76 -2.56 17.81
CA ASP A 305 -16.12 -3.99 17.85
C ASP A 305 -17.58 -4.26 17.47
N GLU A 306 -18.44 -3.26 17.63
CA GLU A 306 -19.86 -3.32 17.31
C GLU A 306 -20.25 -2.06 16.51
N VAL A 307 -20.97 -2.26 15.41
CA VAL A 307 -21.58 -1.19 14.62
C VAL A 307 -23.06 -1.49 14.46
N ILE A 308 -23.93 -0.52 14.72
CA ILE A 308 -25.39 -0.65 14.57
C ILE A 308 -25.90 0.43 13.62
N LEU A 309 -26.85 0.06 12.76
CA LEU A 309 -27.60 0.98 11.93
C LEU A 309 -28.99 1.22 12.51
N VAL A 310 -29.29 2.46 12.91
CA VAL A 310 -30.64 2.85 13.34
C VAL A 310 -31.44 3.29 12.12
N THR A 311 -32.47 2.53 11.77
CA THR A 311 -33.31 2.79 10.61
C THR A 311 -34.70 2.17 10.72
N ASN A 312 -35.72 2.89 10.26
CA ASN A 312 -37.09 2.37 10.13
C ASN A 312 -37.35 1.67 8.77
N SER A 313 -36.32 1.60 7.90
CA SER A 313 -36.41 1.00 6.56
C SER A 313 -35.31 -0.05 6.33
N PRO A 314 -35.27 -1.14 7.12
CA PRO A 314 -34.15 -2.10 7.11
C PRO A 314 -33.93 -2.79 5.75
N SER A 315 -34.98 -2.91 4.93
CA SER A 315 -34.90 -3.51 3.59
C SER A 315 -34.00 -2.73 2.62
N LEU A 316 -33.80 -1.42 2.82
CA LEU A 316 -32.92 -0.60 1.97
C LEU A 316 -31.43 -0.85 2.22
N TYR A 317 -31.10 -1.47 3.36
CA TYR A 317 -29.73 -1.61 3.86
C TYR A 317 -29.38 -3.08 4.15
N GLY A 318 -30.12 -4.03 3.57
CA GLY A 318 -29.98 -5.46 3.85
C GLY A 318 -28.56 -6.01 3.60
N ASP A 319 -27.83 -5.36 2.70
CA ASP A 319 -26.47 -5.66 2.26
C ASP A 319 -25.36 -5.15 3.20
N LEU A 320 -25.63 -4.24 4.13
CA LEU A 320 -24.65 -3.83 5.14
C LEU A 320 -24.47 -4.91 6.21
N PRO A 321 -23.25 -5.34 6.56
CA PRO A 321 -23.02 -6.43 7.52
C PRO A 321 -23.10 -5.98 8.99
N CYS A 322 -24.17 -5.25 9.36
CA CYS A 322 -24.44 -4.81 10.72
C CYS A 322 -25.92 -5.03 11.12
N PRO A 323 -26.24 -5.09 12.43
CA PRO A 323 -27.61 -5.07 12.93
C PRO A 323 -28.34 -3.79 12.53
N LYS A 324 -29.62 -3.94 12.12
CA LYS A 324 -30.53 -2.83 11.86
C LYS A 324 -31.58 -2.78 12.94
N VAL A 325 -31.70 -1.64 13.61
CA VAL A 325 -32.65 -1.45 14.72
C VAL A 325 -33.60 -0.29 14.41
N PRO A 326 -34.90 -0.42 14.71
CA PRO A 326 -35.86 0.66 14.49
C PRO A 326 -35.77 1.73 15.58
N ASP A 327 -36.41 2.88 15.34
CA ASP A 327 -36.61 3.86 16.41
C ASP A 327 -37.57 3.31 17.48
N ILE A 328 -37.19 3.42 18.75
CA ILE A 328 -38.10 3.18 19.89
C ILE A 328 -39.14 4.30 19.95
N TYR A 329 -38.67 5.55 19.91
CA TYR A 329 -39.50 6.75 19.78
C TYR A 329 -39.79 7.03 18.30
N TYR A 330 -40.81 6.36 17.76
CA TYR A 330 -41.11 6.36 16.33
C TYR A 330 -41.16 7.77 15.70
N ARG A 331 -40.29 8.01 14.71
CA ARG A 331 -40.24 9.23 13.87
C ARG A 331 -40.10 10.55 14.63
N GLN A 332 -39.44 10.55 15.79
CA GLN A 332 -39.19 11.79 16.56
C GLN A 332 -37.84 12.46 16.27
N GLY A 333 -37.23 12.16 15.11
CA GLY A 333 -36.00 12.80 14.64
C GLY A 333 -34.73 12.17 15.21
N SER A 334 -33.59 12.83 15.02
CA SER A 334 -32.28 12.27 15.35
C SER A 334 -32.08 11.97 16.84
N LEU A 335 -32.73 12.70 17.74
CA LEU A 335 -32.68 12.43 19.18
C LEU A 335 -33.27 11.03 19.52
N ALA A 336 -34.37 10.64 18.86
CA ALA A 336 -34.92 9.30 18.97
C ALA A 336 -33.99 8.23 18.38
N GLY A 337 -33.26 8.58 17.32
CA GLY A 337 -32.22 7.71 16.75
C GLY A 337 -31.07 7.46 17.73
N ILE A 338 -30.58 8.51 18.40
CA ILE A 338 -29.55 8.41 19.45
C ILE A 338 -30.04 7.55 20.62
N HIS A 339 -31.28 7.80 21.10
CA HIS A 339 -31.92 6.99 22.14
C HIS A 339 -31.95 5.50 21.76
N SER A 340 -32.42 5.20 20.56
CA SER A 340 -32.52 3.83 20.06
C SER A 340 -31.16 3.17 19.93
N GLY A 341 -30.14 3.91 19.47
CA GLY A 341 -28.75 3.47 19.46
C GLY A 341 -28.22 3.14 20.87
N LEU A 342 -28.49 4.00 21.86
CA LEU A 342 -28.08 3.78 23.26
C LEU A 342 -28.75 2.55 23.86
N CYS A 343 -30.04 2.34 23.59
CA CYS A 343 -30.80 1.20 24.12
C CYS A 343 -30.38 -0.14 23.51
N HIS A 344 -29.98 -0.16 22.24
CA HIS A 344 -29.61 -1.40 21.53
C HIS A 344 -28.11 -1.72 21.57
N ALA A 345 -27.24 -0.75 21.85
CA ALA A 345 -25.81 -0.96 21.92
C ALA A 345 -25.42 -1.95 23.04
N GLY A 346 -24.48 -2.86 22.74
CA GLY A 346 -23.89 -3.76 23.72
C GLY A 346 -22.95 -3.04 24.70
N ASN A 347 -22.29 -1.97 24.25
CA ASN A 347 -21.35 -1.21 25.06
C ASN A 347 -22.01 -0.09 25.88
N GLU A 348 -21.27 0.48 26.84
CA GLU A 348 -21.71 1.58 27.71
C GLU A 348 -21.80 2.94 27.00
N ARG A 349 -21.06 3.09 25.90
CA ARG A 349 -21.00 4.32 25.11
C ARG A 349 -21.23 4.03 23.64
N ILE A 350 -21.80 5.00 22.93
CA ILE A 350 -21.97 4.98 21.49
C ILE A 350 -21.27 6.18 20.86
N PHE A 351 -20.68 6.00 19.69
CA PHE A 351 -20.25 7.09 18.83
C PHE A 351 -21.24 7.22 17.67
N VAL A 352 -21.88 8.39 17.55
CA VAL A 352 -22.99 8.59 16.60
C VAL A 352 -22.51 9.36 15.38
N VAL A 353 -22.85 8.85 14.20
CA VAL A 353 -22.69 9.52 12.91
C VAL A 353 -23.97 9.49 12.07
N ALA A 354 -24.14 10.47 11.20
CA ALA A 354 -25.18 10.44 10.18
C ALA A 354 -24.73 9.64 8.94
N CYS A 355 -25.67 9.08 8.19
CA CYS A 355 -25.37 8.28 6.99
C CYS A 355 -24.87 9.09 5.78
N ASP A 356 -24.91 10.43 5.84
CA ASP A 356 -24.55 11.38 4.78
C ASP A 356 -23.23 12.14 5.05
N MET A 357 -22.35 11.56 5.88
CA MET A 357 -21.02 12.07 6.22
C MET A 357 -19.90 11.23 5.59
N PRO A 358 -19.54 11.40 4.31
CA PRO A 358 -18.56 10.50 3.68
C PRO A 358 -17.10 10.82 3.96
N PHE A 359 -16.79 11.97 4.58
CA PHE A 359 -15.41 12.42 4.82
C PHE A 359 -14.96 12.23 6.27
N LEU A 360 -15.55 11.27 6.98
CA LEU A 360 -15.20 10.97 8.37
C LEU A 360 -13.69 10.66 8.51
N SER A 361 -13.04 11.27 9.49
CA SER A 361 -11.66 10.96 9.87
C SER A 361 -11.62 10.00 11.06
N GLY A 362 -11.03 8.82 10.88
CA GLY A 362 -10.84 7.87 11.98
C GLY A 362 -9.96 8.42 13.11
N ALA A 363 -9.00 9.30 12.80
CA ALA A 363 -8.19 9.98 13.80
C ALA A 363 -9.01 10.96 14.65
N ALA A 364 -9.95 11.70 14.04
CA ALA A 364 -10.85 12.61 14.76
C ALA A 364 -11.78 11.82 15.68
N ILE A 365 -12.37 10.71 15.20
CA ILE A 365 -13.22 9.82 15.99
C ILE A 365 -12.46 9.27 17.21
N ARG A 366 -11.22 8.81 17.01
CA ARG A 366 -10.35 8.34 18.10
C ARG A 366 -10.08 9.43 19.13
N ARG A 367 -9.81 10.65 18.68
CA ARG A 367 -9.57 11.79 19.56
C ARG A 367 -10.80 12.12 20.42
N ILE A 368 -12.00 12.05 19.85
CA ILE A 368 -13.26 12.24 20.58
C ILE A 368 -13.49 11.11 21.59
N CYS A 369 -13.23 9.86 21.19
CA CYS A 369 -13.40 8.69 22.06
C CYS A 369 -12.33 8.54 23.13
N ALA A 370 -11.21 9.27 23.04
CA ALA A 370 -10.11 9.22 24.01
C ALA A 370 -10.44 9.88 25.35
N GLU A 371 -11.60 10.53 25.49
CA GLU A 371 -12.04 11.16 26.73
C GLU A 371 -12.35 10.09 27.81
N THR A 372 -11.52 10.06 28.84
CA THR A 372 -11.59 9.08 29.93
C THR A 372 -12.37 9.58 31.16
N GLY A 373 -12.87 10.82 31.12
CA GLY A 373 -13.66 11.40 32.21
C GLY A 373 -15.05 10.78 32.39
N THR A 374 -15.77 11.28 33.39
CA THR A 374 -17.16 10.89 33.71
C THR A 374 -18.21 11.60 32.82
N ALA A 375 -17.78 12.09 31.66
CA ALA A 375 -18.63 12.77 30.70
C ALA A 375 -19.68 11.80 30.15
N GLU A 376 -20.91 12.29 30.05
CA GLU A 376 -22.03 11.55 29.47
C GLU A 376 -22.18 11.89 27.99
N VAL A 377 -21.73 13.09 27.59
CA VAL A 377 -21.64 13.51 26.20
C VAL A 377 -20.27 14.12 25.97
N VAL A 378 -19.58 13.69 24.91
CA VAL A 378 -18.38 14.35 24.40
C VAL A 378 -18.67 14.82 22.99
N ILE A 379 -18.73 16.14 22.81
CA ILE A 379 -19.22 16.74 21.57
C ILE A 379 -18.19 17.71 20.98
N PRO A 380 -17.77 17.54 19.73
CA PRO A 380 -16.90 18.48 19.08
C PRO A 380 -17.65 19.75 18.68
N ARG A 381 -16.93 20.86 18.70
CA ARG A 381 -17.38 22.17 18.21
C ARG A 381 -16.61 22.52 16.93
N SER A 382 -17.34 22.72 15.85
CA SER A 382 -16.84 23.23 14.57
C SER A 382 -17.07 24.74 14.45
N ALA A 383 -16.73 25.32 13.29
CA ALA A 383 -17.06 26.70 12.97
C ALA A 383 -18.58 26.96 12.88
N SER A 384 -19.38 25.95 12.55
CA SER A 384 -20.85 26.03 12.47
C SER A 384 -21.57 25.81 13.81
N GLY A 385 -20.87 25.32 14.83
CA GLY A 385 -21.44 25.09 16.16
C GLY A 385 -21.10 23.72 16.72
N LEU A 386 -21.98 23.20 17.56
CA LEU A 386 -21.84 21.84 18.10
C LEU A 386 -22.24 20.82 17.03
N GLU A 387 -21.53 19.70 16.97
CA GLU A 387 -21.73 18.64 15.99
C GLU A 387 -22.32 17.37 16.67
N PRO A 388 -23.63 17.34 16.96
CA PRO A 388 -24.24 16.26 17.72
C PRO A 388 -24.32 14.93 16.96
N LEU A 389 -24.18 14.96 15.63
CA LEU A 389 -24.11 13.76 14.80
C LEU A 389 -22.66 13.36 14.50
N HIS A 390 -21.72 13.78 15.36
CA HIS A 390 -20.33 13.36 15.35
C HIS A 390 -19.78 13.36 16.78
N ALA A 391 -20.51 12.71 17.70
CA ALA A 391 -20.30 12.83 19.14
C ALA A 391 -20.42 11.49 19.86
N LEU A 392 -19.79 11.41 21.03
CA LEU A 392 -19.84 10.28 21.94
C LEU A 392 -20.96 10.49 22.96
N TYR A 393 -21.78 9.47 23.19
CA TYR A 393 -22.88 9.47 24.15
C TYR A 393 -22.80 8.25 25.05
N GLY A 394 -23.00 8.42 26.36
CA GLY A 394 -23.11 7.34 27.34
C GLY A 394 -24.56 6.92 27.60
N LYS A 395 -24.76 5.66 28.00
CA LYS A 395 -26.09 5.14 28.39
C LYS A 395 -26.75 5.91 29.53
N SER A 396 -25.98 6.57 30.39
CA SER A 396 -26.53 7.40 31.46
C SER A 396 -27.30 8.63 30.94
N CYS A 397 -27.18 9.00 29.65
CA CYS A 397 -28.00 10.03 29.01
C CYS A 397 -29.46 9.60 28.78
N ILE A 398 -29.77 8.29 28.80
CA ILE A 398 -31.09 7.77 28.42
C ILE A 398 -32.24 8.48 29.16
N PRO A 399 -32.24 8.62 30.51
CA PRO A 399 -33.36 9.27 31.21
C PRO A 399 -33.55 10.74 30.83
N ALA A 400 -32.45 11.47 30.61
CA ALA A 400 -32.50 12.88 30.19
C ALA A 400 -33.02 13.02 28.76
N ILE A 401 -32.71 12.06 27.88
CA ILE A 401 -33.22 12.02 26.51
C ILE A 401 -34.72 11.68 26.52
N GLU A 402 -35.15 10.71 27.31
CA GLU A 402 -36.56 10.29 27.45
C GLU A 402 -37.43 11.45 27.94
N GLU A 403 -37.00 12.21 28.96
CA GLU A 403 -37.74 13.39 29.44
C GLU A 403 -37.96 14.43 28.33
N VAL A 404 -36.93 14.68 27.51
CA VAL A 404 -37.03 15.63 26.39
C VAL A 404 -37.99 15.11 25.32
N LEU A 405 -37.89 13.84 24.93
CA LEU A 405 -38.76 13.22 23.93
C LEU A 405 -40.22 13.17 24.40
N ASP A 406 -40.45 12.81 25.67
CA ASP A 406 -41.79 12.75 26.27
C ASP A 406 -42.45 14.15 26.36
N SER A 407 -41.66 15.21 26.46
CA SER A 407 -42.15 16.59 26.39
C SER A 407 -42.50 17.07 24.97
N GLY A 408 -42.20 16.27 23.95
CA GLY A 408 -42.43 16.57 22.54
C GLY A 408 -41.34 17.41 21.86
N GLU A 409 -40.29 17.81 22.60
CA GLU A 409 -39.10 18.46 22.04
C GLU A 409 -38.19 17.42 21.36
N ARG A 410 -37.54 17.82 20.25
CA ARG A 410 -36.83 16.87 19.36
C ARG A 410 -35.38 17.25 19.10
N ARG A 411 -34.95 18.44 19.50
CA ARG A 411 -33.58 18.91 19.31
C ARG A 411 -32.63 18.19 20.26
N ILE A 412 -31.54 17.65 19.70
CA ILE A 412 -30.53 16.88 20.47
C ILE A 412 -29.95 17.73 21.61
N VAL A 413 -29.63 19.00 21.35
CA VAL A 413 -29.03 19.89 22.35
C VAL A 413 -29.94 20.21 23.55
N SER A 414 -31.24 19.89 23.48
CA SER A 414 -32.20 20.23 24.54
C SER A 414 -32.03 19.41 25.82
N PHE A 415 -31.40 18.23 25.76
CA PHE A 415 -31.12 17.43 26.96
C PHE A 415 -29.78 17.79 27.62
N PHE A 416 -28.88 18.52 26.95
CA PHE A 416 -27.54 18.83 27.45
C PHE A 416 -27.51 19.51 28.83
N PRO A 417 -28.42 20.44 29.19
CA PRO A 417 -28.45 21.01 30.53
C PRO A 417 -28.69 19.99 31.66
N ARG A 418 -29.17 18.78 31.32
CA ARG A 418 -29.45 17.67 32.24
C ARG A 418 -28.36 16.59 32.22
N SER A 419 -27.25 16.82 31.53
CA SER A 419 -26.16 15.85 31.37
C SER A 419 -24.79 16.48 31.57
N ARG A 420 -23.80 15.67 31.95
CA ARG A 420 -22.40 16.11 32.00
C ARG A 420 -21.82 16.12 30.59
N VAL A 421 -21.87 17.28 29.95
CA VAL A 421 -21.35 17.51 28.60
C VAL A 421 -19.93 18.05 28.65
N VAL A 422 -19.03 17.42 27.90
CA VAL A 422 -17.68 17.93 27.61
C VAL A 422 -17.64 18.38 26.16
N GLU A 423 -17.36 19.66 25.95
CA GLU A 423 -17.16 20.22 24.61
C GLU A 423 -15.69 20.09 24.22
N LEU A 424 -15.42 19.47 23.08
CA LEU A 424 -14.10 19.48 22.46
C LEU A 424 -13.98 20.71 21.56
N PRO A 425 -13.10 21.67 21.88
CA PRO A 425 -12.94 22.87 21.06
C PRO A 425 -12.34 22.50 19.70
N ALA A 426 -12.63 23.30 18.66
CA ALA A 426 -12.09 23.09 17.31
C ALA A 426 -10.55 22.94 17.30
N ALA A 427 -9.85 23.66 18.17
CA ALA A 427 -8.39 23.58 18.33
C ALA A 427 -7.89 22.18 18.73
N ALA A 428 -8.72 21.35 19.38
CA ALA A 428 -8.36 19.99 19.78
C ALA A 428 -8.36 18.98 18.61
N LEU A 429 -8.87 19.40 17.45
CA LEU A 429 -8.94 18.60 16.22
C LEU A 429 -8.24 19.29 15.03
N ALA A 430 -7.68 20.49 15.22
CA ALA A 430 -7.14 21.31 14.13
C ALA A 430 -5.89 20.71 13.46
N ASP A 431 -5.13 19.89 14.18
CA ASP A 431 -3.99 19.12 13.68
C ASP A 431 -4.42 17.90 12.84
N ILE A 432 -5.65 17.41 13.07
CA ILE A 432 -6.19 16.20 12.43
C ILE A 432 -7.12 16.54 11.26
N ASP A 433 -7.98 17.54 11.43
CA ASP A 433 -8.98 17.98 10.47
C ASP A 433 -9.07 19.52 10.43
N PRO A 434 -8.05 20.18 9.85
CA PRO A 434 -7.95 21.65 9.83
C PRO A 434 -9.10 22.32 9.06
N GLU A 435 -9.67 21.61 8.08
CA GLU A 435 -10.77 22.11 7.24
C GLU A 435 -12.16 21.72 7.75
N GLY A 436 -12.24 20.91 8.83
CA GLY A 436 -13.50 20.43 9.40
C GLY A 436 -14.31 19.54 8.45
N LEU A 437 -13.64 18.84 7.52
CA LEU A 437 -14.30 18.01 6.51
C LEU A 437 -15.06 16.84 7.14
N SER A 438 -14.61 16.34 8.29
CA SER A 438 -15.23 15.21 9.01
C SER A 438 -16.66 15.51 9.46
N PHE A 439 -17.02 16.78 9.58
CA PHE A 439 -18.35 17.23 10.01
C PHE A 439 -19.29 17.54 8.83
N ARG A 440 -18.81 17.44 7.58
CA ARG A 440 -19.55 17.92 6.42
C ARG A 440 -20.59 16.89 5.95
N ASN A 441 -21.86 17.26 6.06
CA ASN A 441 -22.98 16.54 5.45
C ASN A 441 -23.13 16.93 3.97
N ILE A 442 -23.54 15.97 3.12
CA ILE A 442 -23.89 16.24 1.73
C ILE A 442 -25.41 16.29 1.60
N ASN A 443 -25.93 17.47 1.32
CA ASN A 443 -27.36 17.75 1.33
C ASN A 443 -27.96 17.94 -0.07
N THR A 444 -27.18 18.37 -1.07
CA THR A 444 -27.69 18.73 -2.40
C THR A 444 -27.04 17.93 -3.55
N PRO A 445 -27.76 17.66 -4.67
CA PRO A 445 -27.18 17.09 -5.88
C PRO A 445 -26.00 17.91 -6.42
N GLU A 446 -26.06 19.23 -6.32
CA GLU A 446 -25.00 20.15 -6.74
C GLU A 446 -23.73 19.95 -5.90
N GLU A 447 -23.86 19.77 -4.58
CA GLU A 447 -22.75 19.39 -3.70
C GLU A 447 -22.17 18.02 -4.09
N TYR A 448 -23.02 17.05 -4.41
CA TYR A 448 -22.60 15.72 -4.87
C TYR A 448 -21.84 15.78 -6.21
N PHE A 449 -22.33 16.52 -7.20
CA PHE A 449 -21.65 16.68 -8.48
C PHE A 449 -20.34 17.47 -8.35
N ALA A 450 -20.30 18.51 -7.50
CA ALA A 450 -19.08 19.24 -7.20
C ALA A 450 -18.00 18.36 -6.54
N LEU A 451 -18.41 17.32 -5.79
CA LEU A 451 -17.51 16.33 -5.21
C LEU A 451 -17.04 15.28 -6.23
N ARG A 452 -17.91 14.87 -7.16
CA ARG A 452 -17.54 13.94 -8.24
C ARG A 452 -16.54 14.55 -9.23
N ASP A 453 -16.64 15.86 -9.49
CA ASP A 453 -15.76 16.56 -10.44
C ASP A 453 -14.43 17.02 -9.79
N ARG A 454 -14.32 17.01 -8.46
CA ARG A 454 -13.04 17.23 -7.76
C ARG A 454 -12.25 15.92 -7.64
N SER A 455 -11.41 15.65 -8.63
CA SER A 455 -10.31 14.67 -8.54
C SER A 455 -9.15 15.12 -7.65
N LEU A 456 -9.43 15.81 -6.53
CA LEU A 456 -8.47 16.30 -5.54
C LEU A 456 -9.15 16.34 -4.15
N LEU A 457 -9.06 15.24 -3.41
CA LEU A 457 -9.03 15.31 -1.95
C LEU A 457 -7.63 15.80 -1.53
N PRO A 458 -7.49 16.54 -0.42
CA PRO A 458 -6.24 17.18 -0.05
C PRO A 458 -5.11 16.15 0.11
N ALA A 459 -3.92 16.54 -0.35
CA ALA A 459 -2.68 15.85 -0.04
C ALA A 459 -2.53 15.76 1.48
N ASN A 460 -2.07 14.60 1.95
CA ASN A 460 -1.71 14.33 3.33
C ASN A 460 -0.92 15.52 3.94
N PRO A 461 -1.35 16.15 5.06
CA PRO A 461 -0.69 17.35 5.58
C PRO A 461 0.73 17.10 6.13
N GLU A 462 1.22 15.86 6.19
CA GLU A 462 2.60 15.55 6.58
C GLU A 462 3.64 15.81 5.46
N ALA A 463 3.23 16.22 4.26
CA ALA A 463 4.16 16.49 3.14
C ALA A 463 4.64 17.96 3.03
N ALA A 464 4.25 18.85 3.96
CA ALA A 464 4.61 20.28 3.91
C ALA A 464 5.42 20.73 5.15
N SER A 465 6.46 19.98 5.52
CA SER A 465 7.61 20.52 6.27
C SER A 465 8.86 19.71 5.97
N GLY A 466 9.58 20.11 4.92
CA GLY A 466 10.84 19.52 4.48
C GLY A 466 11.36 20.17 3.21
#